data_AF-A0A0C3C8M6-F1
#
_entry.id   AF-A0A0C3C8M6-F1
#
_cell.length_a   1.000
_cell.length_b   1.000
_cell.length_c   1.000
_cell.angle_alpha   90.00
_cell.angle_beta   90.00
_cell.angle_gamma   90.00
#
_symmetry.space_group_name_H-M   'P 1'
#
loop_
_entity.id
_entity.type
_entity.pdbx_description
1 polymer ?
#
loop_
_entity_poly.entity_id
_entity_poly.type
_entity_poly.pdbx_seq_one_letter_code
_entity_poly.pdbx_strand_id
1 'polypeptide(L)'
;MYNETHTNKIRIRGRLVRLAMAEVMTVYMGIGVDGNGCVVVETIKAFGPREDTTGQGQSRYAVYQQLSQQLGKIVEGGGGGGLAGMAEIVGGYSDLFVRACRVCGRVVETEGHVPAVVRVWTAEGWAAEHVGCVG
;
A
#
# COMPACT_ATOMS: atom_id res chain seq x y z
N MET A 1 22.21 -3.27 10.05
CA MET A 1 22.25 -2.70 8.68
C MET A 1 21.74 -3.73 7.71
N TYR A 2 20.51 -3.61 7.20
CA TYR A 2 19.98 -4.54 6.21
C TYR A 2 19.06 -3.81 5.21
N ASN A 3 19.44 -3.90 3.93
CA ASN A 3 18.74 -3.47 2.70
C ASN A 3 18.72 -1.96 2.35
N GLU A 4 19.74 -1.49 1.65
CA GLU A 4 19.67 -0.27 0.81
C GLU A 4 19.43 -0.57 -0.68
N THR A 5 19.47 -1.84 -1.12
CA THR A 5 19.61 -2.16 -2.57
C THR A 5 18.39 -2.74 -3.27
N HIS A 6 17.23 -2.90 -2.62
CA HIS A 6 16.03 -3.41 -3.33
C HIS A 6 14.75 -2.80 -2.78
N THR A 7 14.19 -1.87 -3.55
CA THR A 7 13.06 -1.02 -3.18
C THR A 7 11.75 -1.79 -3.01
N ASN A 8 11.60 -2.97 -3.62
CA ASN A 8 10.48 -3.89 -3.41
C ASN A 8 10.91 -5.36 -3.63
N LYS A 9 11.01 -6.18 -2.58
CA LYS A 9 11.29 -7.63 -2.71
C LYS A 9 9.99 -8.43 -2.67
N ILE A 10 9.43 -8.77 -3.84
CA ILE A 10 8.39 -9.81 -3.94
C ILE A 10 9.03 -11.16 -3.60
N ARG A 11 8.43 -11.90 -2.67
CA ARG A 11 8.80 -13.31 -2.40
C ARG A 11 7.56 -14.18 -2.41
N ILE A 12 7.60 -15.27 -3.16
CA ILE A 12 6.54 -16.26 -3.21
C ILE A 12 7.04 -17.52 -2.49
N ARG A 13 6.29 -18.01 -1.51
CA ARG A 13 6.56 -19.28 -0.82
C ARG A 13 5.25 -20.03 -0.62
N GLY A 14 5.04 -21.10 -1.39
CA GLY A 14 3.76 -21.80 -1.40
C GLY A 14 2.62 -20.85 -1.76
N ARG A 15 1.59 -20.79 -0.92
CA ARG A 15 0.41 -19.92 -1.09
C ARG A 15 0.57 -18.55 -0.39
N LEU A 16 1.79 -18.06 -0.24
CA LEU A 16 2.08 -16.80 0.41
C LEU A 16 2.93 -15.90 -0.49
N VAL A 17 2.47 -14.67 -0.69
CA VAL A 17 3.21 -13.60 -1.38
C VAL A 17 3.58 -12.54 -0.35
N ARG A 18 4.87 -12.21 -0.25
CA ARG A 18 5.38 -11.12 0.59
C ARG A 18 5.79 -9.96 -0.29
N LEU A 19 5.26 -8.78 -0.01
CA LEU A 19 5.69 -7.50 -0.56
C LEU A 19 6.25 -6.64 0.58
N ALA A 20 7.30 -5.88 0.31
CA ALA A 20 7.89 -4.98 1.29
C ALA A 20 8.01 -3.59 0.67
N MET A 21 7.37 -2.61 1.30
CA MET A 21 7.49 -1.20 1.01
C MET A 21 8.50 -0.62 1.99
N ALA A 22 9.63 -0.15 1.47
CA ALA A 22 10.74 0.32 2.29
C ALA A 22 10.27 1.33 3.34
N GLU A 23 10.69 1.12 4.59
CA GLU A 23 10.42 1.99 5.76
C GLU A 23 8.95 2.18 6.17
N VAL A 24 7.98 1.59 5.45
CA VAL A 24 6.55 1.74 5.74
C VAL A 24 5.93 0.44 6.23
N MET A 25 5.98 -0.64 5.45
CA MET A 25 5.43 -1.92 5.87
C MET A 25 5.88 -3.11 5.03
N THR A 26 5.75 -4.30 5.60
CA THR A 26 5.73 -5.57 4.89
C THR A 26 4.31 -6.11 4.84
N VAL A 27 3.83 -6.45 3.65
CA VAL A 27 2.52 -7.05 3.40
C VAL A 27 2.70 -8.52 3.07
N TYR A 28 1.95 -9.38 3.73
CA TYR A 28 1.84 -10.81 3.43
C TYR A 28 0.43 -11.09 2.90
N MET A 29 0.36 -11.67 1.72
CA MET A 29 -0.89 -12.02 1.05
C MET A 29 -0.99 -13.55 0.96
N GLY A 30 -2.05 -14.12 1.52
CA GLY A 30 -2.42 -15.51 1.28
C GLY A 30 -3.14 -15.62 -0.06
N ILE A 31 -2.69 -16.54 -0.92
CA ILE A 31 -3.23 -16.70 -2.27
C ILE A 31 -4.08 -17.96 -2.43
N GLY A 32 -5.27 -17.74 -2.96
CA GLY A 32 -6.35 -18.67 -3.23
C GLY A 32 -6.41 -19.12 -4.68
N VAL A 33 -7.30 -20.06 -4.96
CA VAL A 33 -7.85 -20.28 -6.29
C VAL A 33 -9.36 -20.29 -6.14
N ASP A 34 -10.07 -19.46 -6.90
CA ASP A 34 -11.53 -19.40 -6.86
C ASP A 34 -12.19 -20.53 -7.67
N GLY A 35 -13.52 -20.57 -7.69
CA GLY A 35 -14.29 -21.57 -8.43
C GLY A 35 -14.10 -21.54 -9.95
N ASN A 36 -13.52 -20.47 -10.50
CA ASN A 36 -13.22 -20.31 -11.92
C ASN A 36 -11.76 -20.65 -12.25
N GLY A 37 -10.96 -21.06 -11.25
CA GLY A 37 -9.54 -21.35 -11.43
C GLY A 37 -8.65 -20.09 -11.39
N CYS A 38 -9.19 -18.92 -11.03
CA CYS A 38 -8.43 -17.68 -10.96
C CYS A 38 -7.69 -17.55 -9.62
N VAL A 39 -6.46 -17.04 -9.66
CA VAL A 39 -5.66 -16.79 -8.45
C VAL A 39 -6.19 -15.54 -7.74
N VAL A 40 -6.72 -15.74 -6.54
CA VAL A 40 -7.29 -14.67 -5.71
C VAL A 40 -6.42 -14.40 -4.50
N VAL A 41 -6.58 -13.22 -3.88
CA VAL A 41 -5.99 -12.93 -2.57
C VAL A 41 -7.06 -13.19 -1.51
N GLU A 42 -6.82 -14.17 -0.65
CA GLU A 42 -7.77 -14.59 0.40
C GLU A 42 -7.55 -13.81 1.70
N THR A 43 -6.28 -13.49 2.00
CA THR A 43 -5.91 -12.81 3.25
C THR A 43 -4.82 -11.80 2.99
N ILE A 44 -4.85 -10.68 3.71
CA ILE A 44 -3.77 -9.71 3.75
C ILE A 44 -3.39 -9.44 5.21
N LYS A 45 -2.10 -9.48 5.50
CA LYS A 45 -1.51 -9.11 6.79
C LYS A 45 -0.41 -8.08 6.56
N ALA A 46 -0.63 -6.85 7.01
CA ALA A 46 0.36 -5.78 6.97
C ALA A 46 1.10 -5.67 8.31
N PHE A 47 2.41 -5.44 8.24
CA PHE A 47 3.28 -5.21 9.40
C PHE A 47 4.10 -3.96 9.16
N GLY A 48 4.04 -2.98 10.05
CA GLY A 48 4.77 -1.72 9.92
C GLY A 48 5.40 -1.26 11.23
N PRO A 49 5.91 -0.02 11.25
CA PRO A 49 6.40 0.61 12.47
C PRO A 49 5.31 0.60 13.54
N ARG A 50 5.73 0.41 14.79
CA ARG A 50 4.85 0.63 15.95
C ARG A 50 4.78 2.11 16.24
N GLU A 51 3.71 2.53 16.91
CA GLU A 51 3.61 3.89 17.42
C GLU A 51 4.80 4.16 18.35
N ASP A 52 5.65 5.10 17.94
CA ASP A 52 6.74 5.62 18.75
C ASP A 52 6.38 7.06 19.10
N THR A 53 6.37 7.37 20.40
CA THR A 53 5.98 8.69 20.93
C THR A 53 7.05 9.77 20.69
N THR A 54 8.15 9.46 19.99
CA THR A 54 9.25 10.40 19.76
C THR A 54 9.54 10.71 18.29
N GLY A 55 9.61 12.00 17.96
CA GLY A 55 10.17 12.52 16.70
C GLY A 55 9.46 12.05 15.42
N GLN A 56 10.26 11.62 14.43
CA GLN A 56 9.78 11.20 13.10
C GLN A 56 9.07 9.84 13.06
N GLY A 57 8.96 9.12 14.20
CA GLY A 57 8.22 7.85 14.28
C GLY A 57 6.71 8.01 14.06
N GLN A 58 6.16 9.16 14.46
CA GLN A 58 4.73 9.48 14.35
C GLN A 58 4.24 9.55 12.90
N SER A 59 5.01 10.18 12.01
CA SER A 59 4.62 10.27 10.59
C SER A 59 4.64 8.89 9.92
N ARG A 60 5.67 8.07 10.18
CA ARG A 60 5.77 6.71 9.64
C ARG A 60 4.65 5.79 10.12
N TYR A 61 4.28 5.89 11.40
CA TYR A 61 3.14 5.15 11.96
C TYR A 61 1.81 5.59 11.33
N ALA A 62 1.59 6.89 11.16
CA ALA A 62 0.40 7.42 10.49
C ALA A 62 0.31 6.93 9.03
N VAL A 63 1.42 6.95 8.28
CA VAL A 63 1.46 6.39 6.92
C VAL A 63 1.09 4.91 6.93
N TYR A 64 1.69 4.12 7.83
CA TYR A 64 1.37 2.70 7.98
C TYR A 64 -0.12 2.47 8.28
N GLN A 65 -0.67 3.20 9.25
CA GLN A 65 -2.05 3.05 9.68
C GLN A 65 -3.02 3.37 8.53
N GLN A 66 -2.84 4.50 7.85
CA GLN A 66 -3.72 4.85 6.73
C GLN A 66 -3.57 3.88 5.55
N LEU A 67 -2.34 3.52 5.18
CA LEU A 67 -2.10 2.63 4.05
C LEU A 67 -2.65 1.22 4.30
N SER A 68 -2.50 0.69 5.51
CA SER A 68 -3.07 -0.62 5.89
C SER A 68 -4.59 -0.62 5.84
N GLN A 69 -5.25 0.46 6.27
CA GLN A 69 -6.70 0.62 6.14
C GLN A 69 -7.14 0.70 4.68
N GLN A 70 -6.41 1.42 3.83
CA GLN A 70 -6.73 1.50 2.40
C GLN A 70 -6.61 0.14 1.71
N LEU A 71 -5.53 -0.61 1.99
CA LEU A 71 -5.38 -1.97 1.48
C LEU A 71 -6.51 -2.90 1.96
N GLY A 72 -6.94 -2.76 3.22
CA GLY A 72 -8.10 -3.50 3.74
C GLY A 72 -9.39 -3.22 2.95
N LYS A 73 -9.70 -1.94 2.68
CA LYS A 73 -10.87 -1.54 1.89
C LYS A 73 -10.84 -2.10 0.47
N ILE A 74 -9.68 -2.11 -0.18
CA ILE A 74 -9.52 -2.66 -1.53
C ILE A 74 -9.83 -4.17 -1.56
N VAL A 75 -9.35 -4.91 -0.55
CA VAL A 75 -9.62 -6.34 -0.44
C VAL A 75 -11.09 -6.61 -0.18
N GLU A 76 -11.69 -5.92 0.79
CA GLU A 76 -13.10 -6.09 1.16
C GLU A 76 -14.05 -5.67 0.04
N GLY A 77 -13.73 -4.60 -0.69
CA GLY A 77 -14.51 -4.10 -1.83
C GLY A 77 -14.36 -4.91 -3.11
N GLY A 78 -13.58 -6.00 -3.12
CA GLY A 78 -13.29 -6.79 -4.32
C GLY A 78 -12.45 -6.05 -5.37
N GLY A 79 -11.90 -4.88 -5.03
CA GLY A 79 -11.20 -3.95 -5.93
C GLY A 79 -9.79 -4.40 -6.36
N GLY A 80 -9.37 -5.59 -5.96
CA GLY A 80 -8.03 -6.12 -6.24
C GLY A 80 -7.89 -6.97 -7.50
N GLY A 81 -8.97 -7.31 -8.22
CA GLY A 81 -8.91 -8.06 -9.49
C GLY A 81 -8.15 -9.41 -9.47
N GLY A 82 -7.87 -9.96 -8.28
CA GLY A 82 -6.99 -11.11 -8.08
C GLY A 82 -5.57 -10.73 -7.62
N LEU A 83 -4.62 -11.67 -7.69
CA LEU A 83 -3.25 -11.40 -7.25
C LEU A 83 -2.56 -10.31 -8.07
N ALA A 84 -2.84 -10.24 -9.38
CA ALA A 84 -2.20 -9.28 -10.28
C ALA A 84 -2.57 -7.83 -9.96
N GLY A 85 -3.87 -7.53 -9.79
CA GLY A 85 -4.33 -6.18 -9.44
C GLY A 85 -3.84 -5.76 -8.06
N MET A 86 -3.83 -6.67 -7.08
CA MET A 86 -3.22 -6.38 -5.78
C MET A 86 -1.72 -6.10 -5.86
N ALA A 87 -0.97 -6.87 -6.66
CA ALA A 87 0.45 -6.61 -6.88
C ALA A 87 0.70 -5.27 -7.57
N GLU A 88 -0.15 -4.88 -8.52
CA GLU A 88 -0.11 -3.57 -9.18
C GLU A 88 -0.36 -2.44 -8.19
N ILE A 89 -1.42 -2.55 -7.37
CA ILE A 89 -1.73 -1.55 -6.35
C ILE A 89 -0.58 -1.39 -5.36
N VAL A 90 -0.05 -2.51 -4.82
CA VAL A 90 1.09 -2.45 -3.88
C VAL A 90 2.34 -1.90 -4.56
N GLY A 91 2.60 -2.28 -5.81
CA GLY A 91 3.70 -1.73 -6.62
C GLY A 91 3.56 -0.23 -6.88
N GLY A 92 2.32 0.26 -7.00
CA GLY A 92 1.96 1.67 -7.15
C GLY A 92 2.23 2.52 -5.90
N TYR A 93 2.72 1.94 -4.80
CA TYR A 93 3.22 2.68 -3.63
C TYR A 93 4.75 2.77 -3.60
N SER A 94 5.46 2.29 -4.62
CA SER A 94 6.91 2.48 -4.76
C SER A 94 7.33 3.96 -4.85
N ASP A 95 6.39 4.83 -5.24
CA ASP A 95 6.55 6.27 -5.40
C ASP A 95 5.90 7.07 -4.25
N LEU A 96 5.52 6.42 -3.14
CA LEU A 96 4.66 6.99 -2.10
C LEU A 96 5.17 8.34 -1.56
N PHE A 97 6.48 8.50 -1.37
CA PHE A 97 7.08 9.72 -0.82
C PHE A 97 7.58 10.71 -1.88
N VAL A 98 7.28 10.49 -3.16
CA VAL A 98 7.68 11.38 -4.26
C VAL A 98 6.51 11.77 -5.16
N ARG A 99 5.44 10.97 -5.20
CA ARG A 99 4.26 11.25 -6.01
C ARG A 99 3.37 12.31 -5.38
N ALA A 100 3.08 13.35 -6.14
CA ALA A 100 2.13 14.38 -5.75
C ALA A 100 0.69 13.86 -5.77
N CYS A 101 -0.10 14.31 -4.79
CA CYS A 101 -1.55 14.16 -4.79
C CYS A 101 -2.14 14.85 -6.03
N ARG A 102 -3.00 14.13 -6.77
CA ARG A 102 -3.65 14.64 -7.98
C ARG A 102 -4.52 15.88 -7.70
N VAL A 103 -5.11 15.96 -6.51
CA VAL A 103 -6.07 17.01 -6.16
C VAL A 103 -5.39 18.28 -5.66
N CYS A 104 -4.48 18.16 -4.69
CA CYS A 104 -3.85 19.33 -4.06
C CYS A 104 -2.43 19.64 -4.57
N GLY A 105 -1.85 18.76 -5.40
CA GLY A 105 -0.50 18.90 -5.96
C GLY A 105 0.66 18.68 -4.98
N ARG A 106 0.39 18.40 -3.70
CA ARG A 106 1.43 18.17 -2.67
C ARG A 106 1.79 16.69 -2.57
N VAL A 107 3.05 16.38 -2.29
CA VAL A 107 3.49 15.01 -1.98
C VAL A 107 2.98 14.58 -0.61
N VAL A 108 3.09 15.47 0.38
CA VAL A 108 2.72 15.22 1.77
C VAL A 108 1.63 16.22 2.20
N GLU A 109 0.65 15.74 2.95
CA GLU A 109 -0.39 16.59 3.55
C GLU A 109 0.24 17.59 4.54
N THR A 110 -0.35 18.78 4.65
CA THR A 110 0.08 19.80 5.60
C THR A 110 -0.10 19.33 7.04
N GLU A 111 -1.19 18.59 7.29
CA GLU A 111 -1.53 18.02 8.59
C GLU A 111 -1.19 16.52 8.61
N GLY A 112 -0.61 16.04 9.71
CA GLY A 112 -0.24 14.62 9.87
C GLY A 112 0.97 14.14 9.06
N HIS A 113 1.48 14.95 8.13
CA HIS A 113 2.65 14.63 7.30
C HIS A 113 2.54 13.28 6.58
N VAL A 114 1.34 12.96 6.07
CA VAL A 114 1.07 11.70 5.37
C VAL A 114 1.12 11.91 3.86
N PRO A 115 1.78 11.03 3.09
CA PRO A 115 1.76 11.08 1.63
C PRO A 115 0.39 10.72 1.05
N ALA A 116 0.24 10.88 -0.27
CA ALA A 116 -0.95 10.46 -0.99
C ALA A 116 -1.09 8.91 -0.99
N VAL A 117 -1.76 8.37 0.03
CA VAL A 117 -1.93 6.92 0.26
C VAL A 117 -3.18 6.33 -0.41
N VAL A 118 -4.12 7.14 -0.87
CA VAL A 118 -5.30 6.66 -1.59
C VAL A 118 -4.92 6.39 -3.05
N ARG A 119 -5.42 5.27 -3.59
CA ARG A 119 -5.24 4.90 -4.99
C ARG A 119 -6.60 4.83 -5.66
N VAL A 120 -6.78 5.62 -6.71
CA VAL A 120 -8.02 5.71 -7.48
C VAL A 120 -7.73 5.37 -8.93
N TRP A 121 -8.54 4.49 -9.54
CA TRP A 121 -8.41 4.20 -10.96
C TRP A 121 -9.06 5.33 -11.78
N THR A 122 -8.31 5.90 -12.70
CA THR A 122 -8.77 6.98 -13.59
C THR A 122 -8.60 6.56 -15.05
N ALA A 123 -9.04 7.39 -16.00
CA ALA A 123 -8.80 7.14 -17.42
C ALA A 123 -7.31 7.06 -17.78
N GLU A 124 -6.44 7.68 -16.98
CA GLU A 124 -4.98 7.68 -17.16
C GLU A 124 -4.28 6.59 -16.33
N GLY A 125 -5.06 5.73 -15.66
CA GLY A 125 -4.58 4.69 -14.74
C GLY A 125 -4.66 5.10 -13.26
N TRP A 126 -3.87 4.44 -12.42
CA TRP A 126 -3.84 4.71 -10.97
C TRP A 126 -3.35 6.13 -10.66
N ALA A 127 -4.21 6.92 -10.03
CA ALA A 127 -3.90 8.21 -9.43
C ALA A 127 -3.67 8.09 -7.92
N ALA A 128 -2.88 9.01 -7.38
CA ALA A 128 -2.57 9.10 -5.95
C ALA A 128 -3.31 10.28 -5.33
N GLU A 129 -4.02 10.05 -4.23
CA GLU A 129 -4.74 11.09 -3.50
C GLU A 129 -4.47 11.01 -1.99
N HIS A 130 -4.56 12.17 -1.35
CA HIS A 130 -4.58 12.34 0.09
C HIS A 130 -5.92 11.89 0.65
N VAL A 131 -5.96 11.38 1.88
CA VAL A 131 -7.22 10.88 2.47
C VAL A 131 -8.25 12.01 2.58
N GLY A 132 -7.80 13.21 2.95
CA GLY A 132 -8.66 14.40 3.00
C GLY A 132 -8.97 15.03 1.64
N CYS A 133 -8.39 14.53 0.53
CA CYS A 133 -8.64 15.04 -0.81
C CYS A 133 -9.56 14.16 -1.65
N VAL A 134 -9.99 13.01 -1.12
CA VAL A 134 -10.93 12.13 -1.81
C VAL A 134 -12.30 12.82 -1.86
N GLY A 135 -12.81 13.05 -3.07
CA GLY A 135 -14.12 13.64 -3.35
C GLY A 135 -14.97 12.73 -4.22
#